data_AF-R6XMH5-F1
#
_entry.id   AF-R6XMH5-F1
#
_cell.length_a   1.000
_cell.length_b   1.000
_cell.length_c   1.000
_cell.angle_alpha   90.00
_cell.angle_beta   90.00
_cell.angle_gamma   90.00
#
_symmetry.space_group_name_H-M   'P 1'
#
loop_
_entity.id
_entity.type
_entity.pdbx_description
1 polymer ?
#
loop_
_entity_poly.entity_id
_entity_poly.type
_entity_poly.pdbx_seq_one_letter_code
_entity_poly.pdbx_strand_id
1 'polypeptide(L)'
;MARSLGFDNINMDLIAGLPGETALDMKDTLEKIGRLQPDSLTVHSLAIKRAAKMGQEVKAGQEEGRESTLSPEIGEMIREAEKAADDMGLKPYYLYRQKNIAGNFENVGYAKVDKAGIYNILIMEEKQSIIAAGAGASTKIVLKQPMLQPGSKNQKKTNLIRLENVKAIDAYIRRIDEMIERKGEWLWR
;
A
#
# COMPACT_ATOMS: atom_id res chain seq x y z
N MET A 1 10.38 -23.41 -1.26
CA MET A 1 11.56 -22.95 -0.48
C MET A 1 11.16 -22.22 0.81
N ALA A 2 10.32 -21.17 0.78
CA ALA A 2 9.92 -20.50 2.04
C ALA A 2 9.14 -21.43 2.99
N ARG A 3 8.16 -22.18 2.49
CA ARG A 3 7.40 -23.14 3.32
C ARG A 3 8.27 -24.23 3.95
N SER A 4 9.30 -24.71 3.24
CA SER A 4 10.24 -25.71 3.79
C SER A 4 11.12 -25.15 4.91
N LEU A 5 11.19 -23.83 5.08
CA LEU A 5 11.86 -23.17 6.19
C LEU A 5 10.90 -22.81 7.35
N GLY A 6 9.63 -23.26 7.29
CA GLY A 6 8.64 -23.03 8.33
C GLY A 6 7.80 -21.76 8.17
N PHE A 7 7.95 -21.01 7.07
CA PHE A 7 7.05 -19.88 6.78
C PHE A 7 5.67 -20.40 6.37
N ASP A 8 4.66 -20.04 7.16
CA ASP A 8 3.28 -20.51 7.03
C ASP A 8 2.30 -19.36 6.70
N ASN A 9 2.80 -18.13 6.52
CA ASN A 9 2.03 -16.97 6.10
C ASN A 9 2.76 -16.25 4.97
N ILE A 10 2.45 -16.63 3.73
CA ILE A 10 3.07 -16.11 2.51
C ILE A 10 2.07 -15.24 1.76
N ASN A 11 2.41 -13.96 1.64
CA ASN A 11 1.67 -12.98 0.84
C ASN A 11 2.21 -12.91 -0.59
N MET A 12 1.33 -12.66 -1.55
CA MET A 12 1.69 -12.23 -2.90
C MET A 12 0.94 -10.95 -3.26
N ASP A 13 1.61 -10.02 -3.95
CA ASP A 13 1.01 -8.78 -4.41
C ASP A 13 1.04 -8.71 -5.94
N LEU A 14 -0.05 -8.24 -6.55
CA LEU A 14 -0.18 -8.02 -7.99
C LEU A 14 -0.56 -6.58 -8.27
N ILE A 15 -0.18 -6.09 -9.45
CA ILE A 15 -0.60 -4.78 -9.96
C ILE A 15 -1.38 -5.01 -11.25
N ALA A 16 -2.67 -4.63 -11.26
CA ALA A 16 -3.50 -4.63 -12.45
C ALA A 16 -3.30 -3.34 -13.26
N GLY A 17 -3.15 -3.47 -14.57
CA GLY A 17 -3.05 -2.36 -15.50
C GLY A 17 -1.62 -1.89 -15.78
N LEU A 18 -0.61 -2.75 -15.60
CA LEU A 18 0.75 -2.40 -16.04
C LEU A 18 0.80 -2.21 -17.56
N PRO A 19 1.68 -1.33 -18.08
CA PRO A 19 1.74 -1.06 -19.50
C PRO A 19 2.08 -2.31 -20.32
N GLY A 20 1.24 -2.63 -21.30
CA GLY A 20 1.42 -3.76 -22.21
C GLY A 20 0.86 -5.09 -21.69
N GLU A 21 0.30 -5.13 -20.48
CA GLU A 21 -0.42 -6.30 -19.97
C GLU A 21 -1.89 -6.27 -20.37
N THR A 22 -2.43 -7.47 -20.61
CA THR A 22 -3.84 -7.75 -20.89
C THR A 22 -4.46 -8.63 -19.79
N ALA A 23 -5.78 -8.76 -19.79
CA ALA A 23 -6.52 -9.67 -18.90
C ALA A 23 -6.07 -11.12 -19.07
N LEU A 24 -5.62 -11.52 -20.26
CA LEU A 24 -5.05 -12.85 -20.50
C LEU A 24 -3.71 -13.04 -19.77
N ASP A 25 -2.87 -12.02 -19.73
CA ASP A 25 -1.59 -12.06 -19.00
C ASP A 25 -1.83 -12.12 -17.49
N MET A 26 -2.81 -11.37 -16.99
CA MET A 26 -3.25 -11.44 -15.59
C MET A 26 -3.75 -12.85 -15.26
N LYS A 27 -4.59 -13.44 -16.11
CA LYS A 27 -5.11 -14.79 -15.92
C LYS A 27 -4.00 -15.84 -15.86
N ASP A 28 -3.06 -15.82 -16.80
CA ASP A 28 -1.90 -16.73 -16.79
C ASP A 28 -1.05 -16.57 -15.52
N THR A 29 -0.86 -15.32 -15.06
CA THR A 29 -0.18 -15.03 -13.79
C THR A 29 -0.93 -15.62 -12.59
N LEU A 30 -2.25 -15.46 -12.53
CA LEU A 30 -3.09 -15.99 -11.46
C LEU A 30 -3.13 -17.51 -11.45
N GLU A 31 -3.13 -18.17 -12.61
CA GLU A 31 -3.02 -19.63 -12.72
C GLU A 31 -1.70 -20.14 -12.13
N LYS A 32 -0.59 -19.44 -12.38
CA LYS A 32 0.72 -19.75 -11.79
C LYS A 32 0.72 -19.53 -10.28
N ILE A 33 0.11 -18.43 -9.80
CA ILE A 33 -0.04 -18.15 -8.37
C ILE A 33 -0.88 -19.22 -7.67
N GLY A 34 -1.95 -19.69 -8.32
CA GLY A 34 -2.78 -20.78 -7.81
C GLY A 34 -1.98 -22.05 -7.52
N ARG A 35 -0.97 -22.37 -8.34
CA ARG A 35 -0.05 -23.50 -8.11
C ARG A 35 0.90 -23.28 -6.93
N LEU A 36 1.23 -22.03 -6.60
CA LEU A 36 2.05 -21.67 -5.44
C LEU A 36 1.26 -21.68 -4.13
N GLN A 37 -0.07 -21.58 -4.21
CA GLN A 37 -1.01 -21.57 -3.08
C GLN A 37 -0.58 -20.60 -1.98
N PRO A 38 -0.57 -19.27 -2.22
CA PRO A 38 -0.27 -18.30 -1.17
C PRO A 38 -1.32 -18.35 -0.04
N ASP A 39 -0.99 -17.71 1.07
CA ASP A 39 -1.88 -17.57 2.23
C ASP A 39 -2.69 -16.27 2.16
N SER A 40 -2.12 -15.25 1.50
CA SER A 40 -2.82 -14.01 1.14
C SER A 40 -2.39 -13.49 -0.23
N LEU A 41 -3.30 -12.77 -0.88
CA LEU A 41 -3.12 -12.13 -2.17
C LEU A 41 -3.61 -10.68 -2.09
N THR A 42 -2.80 -9.70 -2.48
CA THR A 42 -3.26 -8.32 -2.65
C THR A 42 -3.27 -7.96 -4.13
N VAL A 43 -4.35 -7.34 -4.58
CA VAL A 43 -4.47 -6.85 -5.95
C VAL A 43 -4.54 -5.34 -5.90
N HIS A 44 -3.55 -4.68 -6.49
CA HIS A 44 -3.45 -3.24 -6.58
C HIS A 44 -3.82 -2.78 -7.98
N SER A 45 -4.69 -1.79 -8.12
CA SER A 45 -4.86 -1.10 -9.39
C SER A 45 -3.72 -0.12 -9.61
N LEU A 46 -3.22 -0.02 -10.85
CA LEU A 46 -2.14 0.89 -11.19
C LEU A 46 -2.51 2.34 -10.79
N ALA A 47 -1.67 2.95 -9.95
CA ALA A 47 -1.75 4.36 -9.62
C ALA A 47 -0.65 5.14 -10.37
N ILE A 48 -1.05 6.05 -11.26
CA ILE A 48 -0.10 6.82 -12.07
C ILE A 48 0.54 7.89 -11.20
N LYS A 49 1.80 7.66 -10.80
CA LYS A 49 2.61 8.64 -10.07
C LYS A 49 3.34 9.55 -11.06
N ARG A 50 3.00 10.84 -11.05
CA ARG A 50 3.62 11.90 -11.90
C ARG A 50 5.16 11.95 -11.86
N ALA A 51 5.78 11.47 -10.79
CA ALA A 51 7.23 11.46 -10.59
C ALA A 51 7.91 10.12 -10.92
N ALA A 52 7.15 9.07 -11.22
CA ALA A 52 7.72 7.82 -11.74
C ALA A 52 8.07 8.01 -13.23
N LYS A 53 8.98 7.19 -13.75
CA LYS A 53 9.36 7.19 -15.18
C LYS A 53 8.12 7.21 -16.10
N MET A 54 7.11 6.42 -15.75
CA MET A 54 5.80 6.40 -16.42
C MET A 54 5.07 7.76 -16.40
N GLY A 55 5.10 8.49 -15.28
CA GLY A 55 4.51 9.83 -15.19
C GLY A 55 5.26 10.89 -16.01
N GLN A 56 6.53 10.64 -16.32
CA GLN A 56 7.35 11.49 -17.20
C GLN A 56 7.10 11.15 -18.68
N GLU A 57 6.92 9.87 -19.02
CA GLU A 57 6.58 9.41 -20.38
C GLU A 57 5.18 9.89 -20.81
N VAL A 58 4.18 9.85 -19.92
CA VAL A 58 2.84 10.42 -20.19
C VAL A 58 2.87 11.93 -20.46
N LYS A 59 3.79 12.67 -19.81
CA LYS A 59 3.97 14.13 -20.05
C LYS A 59 4.61 14.45 -21.40
N ALA A 60 5.29 13.50 -22.04
CA ALA A 60 6.00 13.71 -23.30
C ALA A 60 5.07 13.62 -24.55
N GLY A 61 3.76 13.60 -24.36
CA GLY A 61 2.77 13.69 -25.45
C GLY A 61 2.57 12.42 -26.26
N GLN A 62 3.01 11.25 -25.76
CA GLN A 62 2.87 9.99 -26.49
C GLN A 62 1.55 9.23 -26.25
N GLU A 63 0.71 9.63 -25.27
CA GLU A 63 -0.37 8.74 -24.79
C GLU A 63 -1.65 9.46 -24.31
N GLU A 64 -2.13 10.49 -25.01
CA GLU A 64 -3.38 11.22 -24.68
C GLU A 64 -4.70 10.42 -24.89
N GLY A 65 -4.64 9.10 -25.10
CA GLY A 65 -5.82 8.24 -25.33
C GLY A 65 -5.92 6.97 -24.47
N ARG A 66 -4.97 6.72 -23.55
CA ARG A 66 -4.91 5.45 -22.80
C ARG A 66 -5.81 5.39 -21.57
N GLU A 67 -6.14 6.52 -20.95
CA GLU A 67 -6.91 6.52 -19.69
C GLU A 67 -8.33 5.94 -19.87
N SER A 68 -8.94 6.10 -21.05
CA SER A 68 -10.27 5.55 -21.35
C SER A 68 -10.27 4.06 -21.69
N THR A 69 -9.23 3.55 -22.36
CA THR A 69 -9.09 2.12 -22.74
C THR A 69 -8.47 1.26 -21.65
N LEU A 70 -7.72 1.84 -20.72
CA LEU A 70 -7.18 1.14 -19.55
C LEU A 70 -8.28 0.72 -18.57
N SER A 71 -9.38 1.47 -18.48
CA SER A 71 -10.41 1.21 -17.46
C SER A 71 -11.21 -0.10 -17.65
N PRO A 72 -11.65 -0.51 -18.87
CA PRO A 72 -12.32 -1.79 -19.06
C PRO A 72 -11.38 -2.98 -18.86
N GLU A 73 -10.14 -2.87 -19.36
CA GLU A 73 -9.11 -3.91 -19.25
C GLU A 73 -8.73 -4.18 -17.80
N ILE A 74 -8.47 -3.12 -17.01
CA ILE A 74 -8.22 -3.22 -15.57
C ILE A 74 -9.43 -3.86 -14.87
N GLY A 75 -10.66 -3.52 -15.29
CA GLY A 75 -11.87 -4.15 -14.77
C GLY A 75 -11.92 -5.65 -15.01
N GLU A 76 -11.49 -6.13 -16.19
CA GLU A 76 -11.37 -7.56 -16.49
C GLU A 76 -10.28 -8.23 -15.64
N MET A 77 -9.10 -7.62 -15.54
CA MET A 77 -8.01 -8.11 -14.69
C MET A 77 -8.46 -8.26 -13.23
N ILE A 78 -9.20 -7.29 -12.69
CA ILE A 78 -9.73 -7.32 -11.32
C ILE A 78 -10.73 -8.47 -11.15
N ARG A 79 -11.62 -8.70 -12.14
CA ARG A 79 -12.58 -9.83 -12.10
C ARG A 79 -11.88 -11.17 -12.13
N GLU A 80 -10.85 -11.34 -12.95
CA GLU A 80 -10.03 -12.56 -12.98
C GLU A 80 -9.34 -12.78 -11.62
N ALA A 81 -8.81 -11.71 -11.02
CA ALA A 81 -8.21 -11.75 -9.69
C ALA A 81 -9.19 -12.16 -8.59
N GLU A 82 -10.40 -11.59 -8.58
CA GLU A 82 -11.45 -11.94 -7.62
C GLU A 82 -11.85 -13.41 -7.75
N LYS A 83 -12.06 -13.88 -8.99
CA LYS A 83 -12.37 -15.29 -9.27
C LYS A 83 -11.25 -16.21 -8.78
N ALA A 84 -10.00 -15.90 -9.12
CA ALA A 84 -8.85 -16.71 -8.71
C ALA A 84 -8.67 -16.72 -7.18
N ALA A 85 -8.92 -15.60 -6.50
CA ALA A 85 -8.91 -15.54 -5.05
C ALA A 85 -9.97 -16.47 -4.45
N ASP A 86 -11.20 -16.47 -4.98
CA ASP A 86 -12.27 -17.36 -4.53
C ASP A 86 -11.96 -18.83 -4.79
N ASP A 87 -11.45 -19.18 -5.98
CA ASP A 87 -11.01 -20.53 -6.35
C ASP A 87 -9.89 -21.04 -5.41
N MET A 88 -9.04 -20.14 -4.90
CA MET A 88 -8.00 -20.45 -3.90
C MET A 88 -8.52 -20.47 -2.45
N GLY A 89 -9.81 -20.19 -2.22
CA GLY A 89 -10.42 -20.09 -0.89
C GLY A 89 -10.00 -18.85 -0.10
N LEU A 90 -9.50 -17.81 -0.78
CA LEU A 90 -9.13 -16.52 -0.18
C LEU A 90 -10.36 -15.62 -0.13
N LYS A 91 -10.59 -14.96 1.01
CA LYS A 91 -11.71 -14.03 1.19
C LYS A 91 -11.20 -12.59 1.34
N PRO A 92 -11.91 -11.60 0.79
CA PRO A 92 -11.53 -10.20 0.94
C PRO A 92 -11.60 -9.80 2.42
N TYR A 93 -10.57 -9.11 2.91
CA TYR A 93 -10.49 -8.72 4.32
C TYR A 93 -10.11 -7.25 4.54
N TYR A 94 -9.60 -6.58 3.50
CA TYR A 94 -9.51 -5.12 3.49
C TYR A 94 -9.54 -4.56 2.08
N LEU A 95 -9.89 -3.28 1.99
CA LEU A 95 -9.78 -2.50 0.77
C LEU A 95 -9.30 -1.09 1.10
N TYR A 96 -8.62 -0.45 0.16
CA TYR A 96 -8.33 0.97 0.22
C TYR A 96 -8.20 1.58 -1.17
N ARG A 97 -8.36 2.91 -1.24
CA ARG A 97 -8.20 3.67 -2.48
C ARG A 97 -6.96 4.55 -2.40
N GLN A 98 -6.11 4.49 -3.43
CA GLN A 98 -5.02 5.43 -3.64
C GLN A 98 -5.50 6.63 -4.47
N LYS A 99 -4.86 7.79 -4.25
CA LYS A 99 -5.07 8.95 -5.13
C LYS A 99 -4.49 8.64 -6.51
N ASN A 100 -5.25 8.97 -7.56
CA ASN A 100 -4.89 8.76 -8.97
C ASN A 100 -4.78 7.28 -9.38
N ILE A 101 -5.66 6.41 -8.88
CA ILE A 101 -5.84 5.06 -9.42
C ILE A 101 -6.51 5.16 -10.80
N ALA A 102 -5.96 4.45 -11.79
CA ALA A 102 -6.57 4.30 -13.10
C ALA A 102 -7.97 3.67 -12.97
N GLY A 103 -8.99 4.26 -13.61
CA GLY A 103 -10.36 3.74 -13.58
C GLY A 103 -11.12 3.88 -12.25
N ASN A 104 -10.55 4.56 -11.24
CA ASN A 104 -11.17 4.76 -9.91
C ASN A 104 -11.50 3.45 -9.14
N PHE A 105 -10.75 2.39 -9.42
CA PHE A 105 -10.85 1.10 -8.73
C PHE A 105 -10.22 1.12 -7.33
N GLU A 106 -10.35 0.01 -6.59
CA GLU A 106 -9.78 -0.21 -5.27
C GLU A 106 -8.60 -1.19 -5.29
N ASN A 107 -7.74 -1.06 -4.28
CA ASN A 107 -6.80 -2.11 -3.93
C ASN A 107 -7.47 -3.03 -2.89
N VAL A 108 -7.48 -4.33 -3.13
CA VAL A 108 -8.17 -5.31 -2.29
C VAL A 108 -7.20 -6.38 -1.82
N GLY A 109 -7.20 -6.67 -0.52
CA GLY A 109 -6.47 -7.79 0.07
C GLY A 109 -7.40 -8.96 0.34
N TYR A 110 -6.98 -10.15 -0.09
CA TYR A 110 -7.63 -11.44 0.12
C TYR A 110 -6.74 -12.33 0.99
N ALA A 111 -7.33 -13.13 1.87
CA ALA A 111 -6.58 -14.05 2.70
C ALA A 111 -7.39 -15.29 3.07
N LYS A 112 -6.68 -16.39 3.39
CA LYS A 112 -7.29 -17.52 4.09
C LYS A 112 -7.73 -17.10 5.49
N VAL A 113 -8.61 -17.90 6.09
CA VAL A 113 -8.97 -17.79 7.51
C VAL A 113 -7.69 -17.76 8.35
N ASP A 114 -7.62 -16.85 9.32
CA ASP A 114 -6.48 -16.62 10.22
C ASP A 114 -5.16 -16.19 9.55
N LYS A 115 -5.18 -15.84 8.26
CA LYS A 115 -4.01 -15.32 7.52
C LYS A 115 -4.15 -13.86 7.10
N ALA A 116 -5.25 -13.22 7.49
CA ALA A 116 -5.45 -11.79 7.31
C ALA A 116 -4.32 -10.98 7.96
N GLY A 117 -3.75 -10.04 7.21
CA GLY A 117 -2.78 -9.08 7.71
C GLY A 117 -3.41 -8.07 8.67
N ILE A 118 -3.56 -8.45 9.94
CA ILE A 118 -4.11 -7.58 11.01
C ILE A 118 -3.34 -6.25 11.06
N TYR A 119 -2.02 -6.30 10.88
CA TYR A 119 -1.20 -5.09 10.82
C TYR A 119 -1.69 -4.09 9.75
N ASN A 120 -2.06 -4.56 8.55
CA ASN A 120 -2.57 -3.70 7.46
C ASN A 120 -3.90 -3.05 7.86
N ILE A 121 -4.79 -3.77 8.55
CA ILE A 121 -6.04 -3.20 9.06
C ILE A 121 -5.74 -2.11 10.10
N LEU A 122 -4.92 -2.41 11.09
CA LEU A 122 -4.64 -1.50 12.20
C LEU A 122 -3.94 -0.20 11.77
N ILE A 123 -3.03 -0.27 10.79
CA ILE A 123 -2.37 0.91 10.24
C ILE A 123 -3.32 1.78 9.42
N MET A 124 -4.23 1.18 8.65
CA MET A 124 -5.19 1.93 7.83
C MET A 124 -6.30 2.56 8.67
N GLU A 125 -6.76 1.87 9.71
CA GLU A 125 -7.74 2.42 10.66
C GLU A 125 -7.12 3.40 11.68
N GLU A 126 -5.81 3.64 11.60
CA GLU A 126 -5.06 4.48 12.54
C GLU A 126 -5.32 4.09 14.01
N LYS A 127 -5.37 2.77 14.28
CA LYS A 127 -5.63 2.20 15.62
C LYS A 127 -4.38 1.93 16.44
N GLN A 128 -3.21 1.93 15.79
CA GLN A 128 -1.94 1.61 16.42
C GLN A 128 -0.88 2.65 16.07
N SER A 129 -0.10 3.05 17.08
CA SER A 129 1.09 3.87 16.89
C SER A 129 2.19 3.05 16.22
N ILE A 130 2.90 3.67 15.28
CA ILE A 130 4.00 3.08 14.52
C ILE A 130 5.23 3.91 14.76
N ILE A 131 6.28 3.29 15.30
CA ILE A 131 7.59 3.89 15.46
C ILE A 131 8.44 3.43 14.27
N ALA A 132 8.95 4.39 13.51
CA ALA A 132 9.68 4.09 12.29
C ALA A 132 11.13 4.58 12.37
N ALA A 133 12.06 3.76 11.92
CA ALA A 133 13.49 4.06 11.83
C ALA A 133 13.95 4.06 10.36
N GLY A 134 15.02 4.80 10.06
CA GLY A 134 15.58 4.93 8.72
C GLY A 134 15.23 6.25 8.01
N ALA A 135 16.04 6.61 7.01
CA ALA A 135 15.83 7.81 6.22
C ALA A 135 14.46 7.75 5.50
N GLY A 136 13.71 8.86 5.55
CA GLY A 136 12.38 8.97 4.94
C GLY A 136 11.26 8.21 5.66
N ALA A 137 11.56 7.51 6.75
CA ALA A 137 10.55 6.81 7.54
C ALA A 137 9.64 7.78 8.29
N SER A 138 8.38 7.40 8.51
CA SER A 138 7.38 8.21 9.19
C SER A 138 6.83 7.48 10.42
N THR A 139 7.01 8.07 11.58
CA THR A 139 6.40 7.64 12.83
C THR A 139 4.98 8.22 12.91
N LYS A 140 4.01 7.39 13.29
CA LYS A 140 2.61 7.77 13.51
C LYS A 140 2.26 7.49 14.96
N ILE A 141 1.75 8.48 15.69
CA ILE A 141 1.36 8.32 17.09
C ILE A 141 -0.13 8.58 17.20
N VAL A 142 -0.87 7.55 17.61
CA VAL A 142 -2.31 7.60 17.84
C VAL A 142 -2.56 8.00 19.29
N LEU A 143 -3.26 9.10 19.48
CA LEU A 143 -3.58 9.68 20.79
C LEU A 143 -4.96 9.23 21.24
N LYS A 144 -5.10 8.90 22.54
CA LYS A 144 -6.39 8.54 23.14
C LYS A 144 -7.41 9.67 23.10
N GLN A 145 -6.94 10.91 23.23
CA GLN A 145 -7.77 12.11 23.19
C GLN A 145 -7.26 13.07 22.12
N PRO A 146 -8.14 13.65 21.29
CA PRO A 146 -7.73 14.65 20.32
C PRO A 146 -7.15 15.89 21.01
N MET A 147 -6.03 16.38 20.49
CA MET A 147 -5.40 17.63 20.92
C MET A 147 -5.32 18.62 19.77
N LEU A 148 -5.01 19.89 20.06
CA LEU A 148 -4.72 20.87 19.00
C LEU A 148 -3.53 20.39 18.18
N GLN A 149 -3.71 20.32 16.86
CA GLN A 149 -2.64 19.95 15.95
C GLN A 149 -1.50 20.98 16.09
N PRO A 150 -0.26 20.56 16.42
CA PRO A 150 0.87 21.47 16.52
C PRO A 150 1.03 22.29 15.24
N GLY A 151 1.14 23.62 15.37
CA GLY A 151 1.26 24.54 14.24
C GLY A 151 -0.04 24.85 13.48
N SER A 152 -1.20 24.37 13.94
CA SER A 152 -2.49 24.66 13.28
C SER A 152 -2.95 26.10 13.53
N LYS A 153 -3.09 26.88 12.45
CA LYS A 153 -3.66 28.24 12.49
C LYS A 153 -5.18 28.26 12.74
N ASN A 154 -5.87 27.17 12.41
CA ASN A 154 -7.34 27.08 12.48
C ASN A 154 -7.84 26.28 13.69
N GLN A 155 -7.00 26.13 14.72
CA GLN A 155 -7.32 25.35 15.94
C GLN A 155 -7.84 23.93 15.66
N LYS A 156 -7.36 23.31 14.57
CA LYS A 156 -7.79 21.97 14.20
C LYS A 156 -7.35 20.97 15.26
N LYS A 157 -8.28 20.16 15.77
CA LYS A 157 -7.97 19.03 16.64
C LYS A 157 -7.57 17.80 15.82
N THR A 158 -6.65 17.01 16.34
CA THR A 158 -6.24 15.72 15.78
C THR A 158 -5.91 14.73 16.89
N ASN A 159 -6.20 13.46 16.64
CA ASN A 159 -5.77 12.34 17.47
C ASN A 159 -4.55 11.64 16.86
N LEU A 160 -3.91 12.22 15.84
CA LEU A 160 -2.79 11.59 15.16
C LEU A 160 -1.64 12.58 14.96
N ILE A 161 -0.46 12.19 15.43
CA ILE A 161 0.78 12.93 15.24
C ILE A 161 1.66 12.17 14.25
N ARG A 162 2.22 12.89 13.27
CA ARG A 162 3.15 12.34 12.28
C ARG A 162 4.50 12.99 12.44
N LEU A 163 5.53 12.17 12.60
CA LEU A 163 6.93 12.60 12.76
C LEU A 163 7.75 11.96 11.65
N GLU A 164 8.18 12.79 10.70
CA GLU A 164 8.97 12.33 9.56
C GLU A 164 10.47 12.46 9.85
N ASN A 165 11.21 11.39 9.54
CA ASN A 165 12.65 11.44 9.41
C ASN A 165 13.04 12.17 8.13
N VAL A 166 14.22 12.78 8.13
CA VAL A 166 14.80 13.35 6.91
C VAL A 166 14.98 12.28 5.84
N LYS A 167 14.74 12.64 4.56
CA LYS A 167 14.80 11.71 3.42
C LYS A 167 16.23 11.42 2.95
N ALA A 168 17.11 12.40 3.02
CA ALA A 168 18.50 12.24 2.59
C ALA A 168 19.27 11.38 3.60
N ILE A 169 19.96 10.36 3.09
CA ILE A 169 20.68 9.37 3.90
C ILE A 169 21.77 10.05 4.75
N ASP A 170 22.59 10.91 4.14
CA ASP A 170 23.67 11.62 4.86
C ASP A 170 23.12 12.50 5.99
N ALA A 171 21.99 13.17 5.75
CA ALA A 171 21.34 13.99 6.76
C ALA A 171 20.77 13.13 7.89
N TYR A 172 20.21 11.95 7.56
CA TYR A 172 19.67 11.02 8.55
C TYR A 172 20.77 10.50 9.48
N ILE A 173 21.92 10.11 8.91
CA ILE A 173 23.07 9.62 9.67
C ILE A 173 23.60 10.72 10.59
N ARG A 174 23.80 11.94 10.08
CA ARG A 174 24.35 13.06 10.88
C ARG A 174 23.42 13.59 11.95
N ARG A 175 22.10 13.38 11.82
CA ARG A 175 21.06 13.96 12.68
C ARG A 175 20.23 12.89 13.38
N ILE A 176 20.78 11.69 13.56
CA ILE A 176 20.04 10.57 14.14
C ILE A 176 19.51 10.89 15.54
N ASP A 177 20.32 11.59 16.36
CA ASP A 177 19.94 11.99 17.71
C ASP A 177 18.76 12.94 17.72
N GLU A 178 18.76 13.95 16.84
CA GLU A 178 17.62 14.85 16.64
C GLU A 178 16.34 14.07 16.24
N MET A 179 16.46 13.08 15.35
CA MET A 179 15.31 12.25 14.95
C MET A 179 14.78 11.39 16.10
N ILE A 180 15.65 10.95 17.02
CA ILE A 180 15.28 10.21 18.22
C ILE A 180 14.59 11.14 19.21
N GLU A 181 15.18 12.29 19.53
CA GLU A 181 14.64 13.28 20.48
C GLU A 181 13.24 13.74 20.08
N ARG A 182 13.04 14.08 18.79
CA ARG A 182 11.73 14.48 18.26
C ARG A 182 10.63 13.44 18.48
N LYS A 183 10.96 12.14 18.48
CA LYS A 183 10.02 11.05 18.79
C LYS A 183 9.83 10.90 20.30
N GLY A 184 10.93 11.05 21.04
CA GLY A 184 10.96 11.03 22.48
C GLY A 184 9.97 11.97 23.15
N GLU A 185 9.84 13.19 22.63
CA GLU A 185 8.87 14.19 23.09
C GLU A 185 7.42 13.68 23.17
N TRP A 186 7.08 12.64 22.41
CA TRP A 186 5.74 12.08 22.32
C TRP A 186 5.61 10.68 22.92
N LEU A 187 6.69 9.89 22.89
CA LEU A 187 6.68 8.50 23.34
C LEU A 187 6.92 8.34 24.85
N TRP A 188 7.65 9.27 25.48
CA TRP A 188 8.05 9.16 26.89
C TRP A 188 7.19 9.99 27.85
N ARG A 189 5.98 10.37 27.43
CA ARG A 189 5.02 11.09 28.26
C ARG A 189 4.17 10.16 29.12
#